data_AF-A0A1J5C4A3-F1
#
_entry.id   AF-A0A1J5C4A3-F1
#
_cell.length_a   1.000
_cell.length_b   1.000
_cell.length_c   1.000
_cell.angle_alpha   90.00
_cell.angle_beta   90.00
_cell.angle_gamma   90.00
#
_symmetry.space_group_name_H-M   'P 1'
#
loop_
_entity.id
_entity.type
_entity.pdbx_description
1 polymer ?
#
loop_
_entity_poly.entity_id
_entity_poly.type
_entity_poly.pdbx_seq_one_letter_code
_entity_poly.pdbx_strand_id
1 'polypeptide(L)'
;MVASAALLSALALWSAQAAMRIDRNLLAQGDQQWATGQLDQAQTTFEQAIRAEPKSLKAHMKLAGLQLSRQDFTASIPTYQAAIGLDANHDKAWLGIAFAYLHTGQDALAGAAFDAAIRINPANRDKLAPVLDKLNVR
;
A
#
# COMPACT_ATOMS: atom_id res chain seq x y z
N MET A 1 1.11 -44.52 4.06
CA MET A 1 0.29 -43.29 4.14
C MET A 1 1.09 -41.98 4.34
N VAL A 2 2.43 -41.97 4.32
CA VAL A 2 3.23 -40.77 4.71
C VAL A 2 3.77 -39.96 3.51
N ALA A 3 3.79 -40.52 2.29
CA ALA A 3 4.41 -39.89 1.12
C ALA A 3 3.64 -38.66 0.59
N SER A 4 2.31 -38.59 0.79
CA SER A 4 1.48 -37.54 0.18
C SER A 4 1.55 -36.18 0.89
N ALA A 5 1.80 -36.16 2.20
CA ALA A 5 1.86 -34.91 2.96
C ALA A 5 3.16 -34.12 2.72
N ALA A 6 4.28 -34.81 2.52
CA ALA A 6 5.59 -34.19 2.24
C ALA A 6 5.64 -33.54 0.84
N LEU A 7 4.98 -34.13 -0.16
CA LEU A 7 4.92 -33.59 -1.52
C LEU A 7 4.03 -32.32 -1.60
N LEU A 8 2.88 -32.31 -0.91
CA LEU A 8 1.99 -31.14 -0.87
C LEU A 8 2.65 -29.96 -0.14
N SER A 9 3.36 -30.21 0.96
CA SER A 9 4.08 -29.15 1.69
C SER A 9 5.30 -28.63 0.91
N ALA A 10 6.04 -29.49 0.20
CA ALA A 10 7.12 -29.05 -0.68
C ALA A 10 6.63 -28.21 -1.87
N LEU A 11 5.52 -28.61 -2.53
CA LEU A 11 4.90 -27.85 -3.62
C LEU A 11 4.34 -26.50 -3.14
N ALA A 12 3.71 -26.47 -1.97
CA ALA A 12 3.23 -25.23 -1.35
C ALA A 12 4.38 -24.29 -1.01
N LEU A 13 5.48 -24.81 -0.45
CA LEU A 13 6.66 -24.01 -0.12
C LEU A 13 7.37 -23.49 -1.38
N TRP A 14 7.49 -24.31 -2.42
CA TRP A 14 8.05 -23.89 -3.71
C TRP A 14 7.20 -22.83 -4.42
N SER A 15 5.88 -23.01 -4.47
CA SER A 15 4.98 -22.02 -5.09
C SER A 15 4.98 -20.70 -4.33
N ALA A 16 5.00 -20.74 -2.99
CA ALA A 16 5.17 -19.54 -2.16
C ALA A 16 6.53 -18.86 -2.38
N GLN A 17 7.63 -19.63 -2.42
CA GLN A 17 8.97 -19.10 -2.69
C GLN A 17 9.07 -18.48 -4.10
N ALA A 18 8.46 -19.11 -5.10
CA ALA A 18 8.40 -18.62 -6.47
C ALA A 18 7.58 -17.34 -6.56
N ALA A 19 6.39 -17.29 -5.94
CA ALA A 19 5.56 -16.09 -5.87
C ALA A 19 6.31 -14.92 -5.20
N MET A 20 6.98 -15.15 -4.06
CA MET A 20 7.80 -14.14 -3.39
C MET A 20 8.96 -13.65 -4.27
N ARG A 21 9.60 -14.53 -5.04
CA ARG A 21 10.68 -14.14 -5.96
C ARG A 21 10.14 -13.30 -7.12
N ILE A 22 8.97 -13.65 -7.65
CA ILE A 22 8.28 -12.90 -8.69
C ILE A 22 7.89 -11.52 -8.16
N ASP A 23 7.25 -11.44 -6.98
CA ASP A 23 6.89 -10.18 -6.32
C ASP A 23 8.12 -9.29 -6.11
N ARG A 24 9.21 -9.80 -5.51
CA ARG A 24 10.43 -9.01 -5.31
C ARG A 24 11.02 -8.43 -6.59
N ASN A 25 11.04 -9.21 -7.68
CA ASN A 25 11.57 -8.75 -8.95
C ASN A 25 10.68 -7.65 -9.55
N LEU A 26 9.36 -7.88 -9.57
CA LEU A 26 8.38 -6.90 -10.04
C LEU A 26 8.43 -5.61 -9.21
N LEU A 27 8.56 -5.70 -7.88
CA LEU A 27 8.69 -4.52 -7.03
C LEU A 27 9.96 -3.72 -7.33
N ALA A 28 11.09 -4.39 -7.54
CA ALA A 28 12.34 -3.71 -7.88
C ALA A 28 12.27 -3.04 -9.27
N GLN A 29 11.67 -3.72 -10.25
CA GLN A 29 11.44 -3.17 -11.58
C GLN A 29 10.50 -1.96 -11.55
N GLY A 30 9.36 -2.08 -10.85
CA GLY A 30 8.40 -0.99 -10.68
C GLY A 30 9.01 0.22 -9.97
N ASP A 31 9.85 -0.01 -8.96
CA ASP A 31 10.60 1.04 -8.28
C ASP A 31 11.56 1.77 -9.23
N GLN A 32 12.28 1.03 -10.09
CA GLN A 32 13.16 1.62 -11.09
C GLN A 32 12.39 2.44 -12.13
N GLN A 33 11.27 1.91 -12.63
CA GLN A 33 10.39 2.62 -13.57
C GLN A 33 9.83 3.90 -12.94
N TRP A 34 9.38 3.83 -11.69
CA TRP A 34 8.89 4.99 -10.96
C TRP A 34 9.99 6.05 -10.79
N ALA A 35 11.17 5.65 -10.35
CA ALA A 35 12.32 6.55 -10.17
C ALA A 35 12.78 7.21 -11.48
N THR A 36 12.53 6.58 -12.63
CA THR A 36 12.89 7.09 -13.96
C THR A 36 11.74 7.79 -14.68
N GLY A 37 10.60 8.00 -14.01
CA GLY A 37 9.44 8.71 -14.58
C GLY A 37 8.61 7.88 -15.56
N GLN A 38 8.85 6.58 -15.68
CA GLN A 38 8.07 5.67 -16.52
C GLN A 38 6.78 5.24 -15.79
N LEU A 39 5.92 6.22 -15.49
CA LEU A 39 4.82 6.07 -14.52
C LEU A 39 3.79 5.01 -14.91
N ASP A 40 3.38 4.96 -16.19
CA ASP A 40 2.40 3.96 -16.66
C ASP A 40 2.96 2.53 -16.63
N GLN A 41 4.25 2.38 -16.90
CA GLN A 41 4.93 1.09 -16.79
C GLN A 41 5.05 0.67 -15.32
N ALA A 42 5.46 1.59 -14.44
CA ALA A 42 5.55 1.34 -13.00
C ALA A 42 4.21 0.87 -12.43
N GLN A 43 3.11 1.52 -12.84
CA GLN A 43 1.76 1.12 -12.44
C GLN A 43 1.44 -0.31 -12.89
N THR A 44 1.64 -0.60 -14.18
CA THR A 44 1.40 -1.94 -14.75
C THR A 44 2.23 -3.00 -14.02
N THR A 45 3.48 -2.71 -13.70
CA THR A 45 4.38 -3.62 -13.01
C THR A 45 3.98 -3.83 -11.54
N PHE A 46 3.54 -2.80 -10.82
CA PHE A 46 3.00 -2.98 -9.46
C PHE A 46 1.67 -3.75 -9.45
N GLU A 47 0.81 -3.57 -10.45
CA GLU A 47 -0.40 -4.39 -10.62
C GLU A 47 -0.06 -5.86 -10.91
N GLN A 48 1.02 -6.13 -11.66
CA GLN A 48 1.54 -7.49 -11.83
C GLN A 48 2.07 -8.07 -10.51
N ALA A 49 2.76 -7.27 -9.69
CA ALA A 49 3.23 -7.69 -8.37
C ALA A 49 2.06 -8.10 -7.46
N ILE A 50 0.99 -7.30 -7.42
CA ILE A 50 -0.24 -7.63 -6.68
C ILE A 50 -0.91 -8.89 -7.24
N ARG A 51 -0.94 -9.10 -8.56
CA ARG A 51 -1.48 -10.34 -9.14
C ARG A 51 -0.68 -11.58 -8.75
N ALA A 52 0.65 -11.46 -8.66
CA ALA A 52 1.52 -12.54 -8.25
C ALA A 52 1.39 -12.84 -6.74
N GLU A 53 1.26 -11.81 -5.91
CA GLU A 53 1.09 -11.94 -4.47
C GLU A 53 0.00 -10.97 -3.95
N PRO A 54 -1.28 -11.38 -3.99
CA PRO A 54 -2.40 -10.50 -3.62
C PRO A 54 -2.37 -9.97 -2.19
N LYS A 55 -1.63 -10.65 -1.29
CA LYS A 55 -1.45 -10.28 0.12
C LYS A 55 -0.15 -9.51 0.38
N SER A 56 0.58 -9.10 -0.67
CA SER A 56 1.79 -8.28 -0.52
C SER A 56 1.43 -6.86 -0.13
N LEU A 57 1.45 -6.55 1.18
CA LEU A 57 1.29 -5.19 1.71
C LEU A 57 2.21 -4.20 0.99
N LYS A 58 3.44 -4.63 0.71
CA LYS A 58 4.43 -3.81 0.00
C LYS A 58 3.97 -3.47 -1.42
N ALA A 59 3.43 -4.42 -2.18
CA ALA A 59 2.95 -4.16 -3.54
C ALA A 59 1.76 -3.18 -3.56
N HIS A 60 0.78 -3.36 -2.66
CA HIS A 60 -0.33 -2.42 -2.50
C HIS A 60 0.16 -1.02 -2.13
N MET A 61 1.10 -0.91 -1.17
CA MET A 61 1.68 0.39 -0.78
C MET A 61 2.44 1.08 -1.91
N LYS A 62 3.15 0.32 -2.75
CA LYS A 62 3.86 0.87 -3.91
C LYS A 62 2.91 1.41 -4.98
N LEU A 63 1.88 0.63 -5.33
CA LEU A 63 0.86 1.08 -6.28
C LEU A 63 0.10 2.31 -5.76
N ALA A 64 -0.34 2.27 -4.50
CA ALA A 64 -1.07 3.38 -3.88
C ALA A 64 -0.22 4.66 -3.81
N GLY A 65 1.06 4.53 -3.42
CA GLY A 65 2.00 5.64 -3.40
C GLY A 65 2.25 6.24 -4.78
N LEU A 66 2.37 5.40 -5.82
CA LEU A 66 2.50 5.86 -7.20
C LEU A 66 1.25 6.65 -7.64
N GLN A 67 0.05 6.10 -7.42
CA GLN A 67 -1.22 6.77 -7.75
C GLN A 67 -1.35 8.11 -7.01
N LEU A 68 -1.01 8.14 -5.72
CA LEU A 68 -1.00 9.38 -4.94
C LEU A 68 -0.01 10.42 -5.52
N SER A 69 1.20 9.98 -5.91
CA SER A 69 2.20 10.87 -6.52
C SER A 69 1.78 11.42 -7.89
N ARG A 70 0.92 10.69 -8.60
CA ARG A 70 0.29 11.11 -9.86
C ARG A 70 -0.95 11.99 -9.66
N GLN A 71 -1.35 12.25 -8.42
CA GLN A 71 -2.61 12.91 -8.07
C GLN A 71 -3.86 12.13 -8.52
N ASP A 72 -3.72 10.82 -8.76
CA ASP A 72 -4.82 9.89 -9.06
C ASP A 72 -5.53 9.49 -7.74
N PHE A 73 -5.97 10.49 -6.97
CA PHE A 73 -6.45 10.32 -5.59
C PHE A 73 -7.61 9.32 -5.49
N THR A 74 -8.58 9.41 -6.40
CA THR A 74 -9.73 8.48 -6.46
C THR A 74 -9.30 7.03 -6.66
N ALA A 75 -8.27 6.79 -7.50
CA ALA A 75 -7.75 5.45 -7.74
C ALA A 75 -6.91 4.92 -6.56
N SER A 76 -6.23 5.81 -5.83
CA SER A 76 -5.39 5.45 -4.70
C SER A 76 -6.17 4.97 -3.47
N ILE A 77 -7.40 5.46 -3.27
CA ILE A 77 -8.25 5.11 -2.11
C ILE A 77 -8.46 3.60 -1.99
N PRO A 78 -9.02 2.88 -2.98
CA PRO A 78 -9.23 1.43 -2.86
C PRO A 78 -7.93 0.65 -2.69
N THR A 79 -6.81 1.11 -3.26
CA THR A 79 -5.51 0.45 -3.11
C THR A 79 -4.95 0.64 -1.69
N TYR A 80 -5.09 1.82 -1.09
CA TYR A 80 -4.76 2.01 0.32
C TYR A 80 -5.70 1.23 1.26
N GLN A 81 -7.00 1.14 0.95
CA GLN A 81 -7.94 0.32 1.71
C GLN A 81 -7.52 -1.15 1.71
N ALA A 82 -7.07 -1.67 0.56
CA ALA A 82 -6.51 -3.02 0.48
C ALA A 82 -5.25 -3.18 1.34
N ALA A 83 -4.32 -2.21 1.31
CA ALA A 83 -3.14 -2.22 2.17
C ALA A 83 -3.50 -2.22 3.67
N ILE A 84 -4.45 -1.37 4.09
CA ILE A 84 -4.96 -1.29 5.47
C ILE A 84 -5.66 -2.60 5.88
N GLY A 85 -6.37 -3.24 4.96
CA GLY A 85 -6.99 -4.55 5.19
C GLY A 85 -5.97 -5.68 5.40
N LEU A 86 -4.76 -5.54 4.85
CA LEU A 86 -3.65 -6.48 5.07
C LEU A 86 -2.90 -6.19 6.38
N ASP A 87 -2.69 -4.91 6.71
CA ASP A 87 -2.09 -4.48 7.96
C ASP A 87 -2.71 -3.17 8.46
N ALA A 88 -3.63 -3.29 9.41
CA ALA A 88 -4.31 -2.16 10.02
C ALA A 88 -3.39 -1.32 10.91
N ASN A 89 -2.21 -1.82 11.29
CA ASN A 89 -1.21 -1.12 12.09
C ASN A 89 -0.14 -0.43 11.21
N HIS A 90 -0.36 -0.32 9.90
CA HIS A 90 0.56 0.41 9.03
C HIS A 90 0.21 1.90 8.96
N ASP A 91 0.86 2.72 9.78
CA ASP A 91 0.64 4.16 9.86
C ASP A 91 0.74 4.89 8.51
N LYS A 92 1.72 4.56 7.66
CA LYS A 92 1.89 5.18 6.34
C LYS A 92 0.72 4.90 5.38
N ALA A 93 0.06 3.74 5.50
CA ALA A 93 -1.12 3.44 4.69
C ALA A 93 -2.29 4.35 5.07
N TRP A 94 -2.48 4.57 6.38
CA TRP A 94 -3.46 5.51 6.91
C TRP A 94 -3.15 6.97 6.54
N LEU A 95 -1.88 7.38 6.56
CA LEU A 95 -1.49 8.71 6.06
C LEU A 95 -1.81 8.87 4.58
N GLY A 96 -1.46 7.88 3.76
CA GLY A 96 -1.69 7.92 2.31
C GLY A 96 -3.17 8.06 1.96
N ILE A 97 -4.04 7.26 2.59
CA ILE A 97 -5.49 7.35 2.36
C ILE A 97 -6.07 8.65 2.90
N ALA A 98 -5.57 9.18 4.02
CA ALA A 98 -6.02 10.46 4.58
C ALA A 98 -5.77 11.60 3.59
N PHE A 99 -4.58 11.64 2.97
CA PHE A 99 -4.29 12.61 1.91
C PHE A 99 -5.18 12.42 0.68
N ALA A 100 -5.44 11.18 0.26
CA ALA A 100 -6.34 10.91 -0.85
C ALA A 100 -7.78 11.38 -0.55
N TYR A 101 -8.28 11.18 0.67
CA TYR A 101 -9.57 11.69 1.11
C TYR A 101 -9.61 13.22 1.14
N LEU A 102 -8.56 13.86 1.66
CA LEU A 102 -8.45 15.31 1.71
C LEU A 102 -8.54 15.93 0.30
N HIS A 103 -7.78 15.38 -0.66
CA HIS A 103 -7.79 15.87 -2.04
C HIS A 103 -9.08 15.58 -2.80
N THR A 104 -9.89 14.63 -2.33
CA THR A 104 -11.21 14.32 -2.90
C THR A 104 -12.36 14.99 -2.15
N GLY A 105 -12.07 15.89 -1.20
CA GLY A 105 -13.07 16.65 -0.43
C GLY A 105 -13.80 15.84 0.64
N GLN A 106 -13.25 14.70 1.05
CA GLN A 106 -13.81 13.80 2.05
C GLN A 106 -13.20 14.08 3.44
N ASP A 107 -13.30 15.32 3.92
CA ASP A 107 -12.58 15.82 5.09
C ASP A 107 -12.81 15.01 6.37
N ALA A 108 -14.05 14.55 6.61
CA ALA A 108 -14.37 13.72 7.77
C ALA A 108 -13.63 12.37 7.75
N LEU A 109 -13.51 11.75 6.57
CA LEU A 109 -12.76 10.51 6.39
C LEU A 109 -11.25 10.76 6.48
N ALA A 110 -10.78 11.89 5.97
CA ALA A 110 -9.38 12.31 6.11
C ALA A 110 -8.99 12.47 7.58
N GLY A 111 -9.80 13.18 8.37
CA GLY A 111 -9.59 13.36 9.81
C GLY A 111 -9.50 12.02 10.56
N ALA A 112 -10.48 11.13 10.35
CA ALA A 112 -10.49 9.81 10.98
C ALA A 112 -9.25 8.96 10.59
N ALA A 113 -8.80 9.05 9.34
CA ALA A 113 -7.61 8.34 8.88
C ALA A 113 -6.31 8.94 9.47
N PHE A 114 -6.22 10.27 9.61
CA PHE A 114 -5.11 10.91 10.32
C PHE A 114 -5.07 10.50 11.80
N ASP A 115 -6.22 10.46 12.48
CA ASP A 115 -6.31 10.01 13.88
C ASP A 115 -5.85 8.55 14.02
N ALA A 116 -6.23 7.68 13.09
CA ALA A 116 -5.73 6.30 13.06
C ALA A 116 -4.20 6.25 12.91
N ALA A 117 -3.63 7.02 11.98
CA ALA A 117 -2.18 7.10 11.78
C ALA A 117 -1.42 7.63 13.02
N ILE A 118 -1.98 8.61 13.73
CA ILE A 118 -1.42 9.19 14.95
C ILE A 118 -1.50 8.20 16.11
N ARG A 119 -2.62 7.49 16.26
CA ARG A 119 -2.78 6.45 17.29
C ARG A 119 -1.76 5.33 17.13
N ILE A 120 -1.46 4.93 15.90
CA ILE A 120 -0.46 3.90 15.59
C ILE A 120 0.96 4.43 15.82
N ASN A 121 1.23 5.65 15.34
CA ASN A 121 2.54 6.29 15.47
C ASN A 121 2.36 7.76 15.88
N PRO A 122 2.48 8.07 17.20
CA PRO A 122 2.25 9.41 17.73
C PRO A 122 3.14 10.50 17.13
N ALA A 123 4.32 10.15 16.62
CA ALA A 123 5.23 11.09 15.96
C ALA A 123 4.67 11.66 14.64
N ASN A 124 3.57 11.10 14.13
CA ASN A 124 2.86 11.67 12.98
C ASN A 124 2.13 12.97 13.34
N ARG A 125 1.74 13.18 14.61
CA ARG A 125 1.01 14.39 15.01
C ARG A 125 1.81 15.66 14.71
N ASP A 126 3.08 15.69 15.11
CA ASP A 126 3.95 16.83 14.89
C ASP A 126 4.16 17.13 13.40
N LYS A 127 4.22 16.09 12.55
CA LYS A 127 4.36 16.23 11.10
C LYS A 127 3.08 16.73 10.43
N LEU A 128 1.93 16.39 11.00
CA LEU A 128 0.61 16.70 10.45
C LEU A 128 0.01 17.99 11.02
N ALA A 129 0.61 18.63 12.03
CA ALA A 129 0.06 19.81 12.69
C ALA A 129 -0.48 20.87 11.71
N PRO A 130 0.23 21.27 10.63
CA PRO A 130 -0.29 22.26 9.67
C PRO A 130 -1.53 21.80 8.89
N VAL A 131 -1.71 20.49 8.74
CA VAL A 131 -2.85 19.87 8.03
C VAL A 131 -4.04 19.73 8.99
N LEU A 132 -3.80 19.28 10.23
CA LEU A 132 -4.84 19.07 11.25
C LEU A 132 -5.51 20.39 11.65
N ASP A 133 -4.73 21.46 11.78
CA ASP A 133 -5.23 22.81 12.10
C ASP A 133 -6.26 23.29 11.07
N LYS A 134 -6.08 22.93 9.79
CA LYS A 134 -7.01 23.29 8.71
C LYS A 134 -8.28 22.44 8.71
N LEU A 135 -8.18 21.20 9.17
CA LEU A 135 -9.30 20.26 9.20
C LEU A 135 -10.16 20.39 10.47
N ASN A 136 -9.79 21.28 11.40
CA ASN A 136 -10.37 21.38 12.75
C ASN A 136 -10.36 20.03 13.51
N VAL A 137 -9.39 19.16 13.20
CA VAL A 137 -9.18 17.89 13.90
C VAL A 137 -8.38 18.23 15.17
N ARG A 138 -9.00 18.08 16.35
CA ARG A 138 -8.42 18.45 17.65
C ARG A 138 -7.78 17.27 18.35
#